data_AF-A0A5K0XDB2-F1
#
_entry.id   AF-A0A5K0XDB2-F1
#
_cell.length_a   1.000
_cell.length_b   1.000
_cell.length_c   1.000
_cell.angle_alpha   90.00
_cell.angle_beta   90.00
_cell.angle_gamma   90.00
#
_symmetry.space_group_name_H-M   'P 1'
#
loop_
_entity.id
_entity.type
_entity.pdbx_description
1 polymer ?
#
loop_
_entity_poly.entity_id
_entity_poly.type
_entity_poly.pdbx_seq_one_letter_code
_entity_poly.pdbx_strand_id
1 'polypeptide(L)'
;CVGISDDGLAALATGCKKLERINICYCIEITDIGLKHIANLSKLSELEMRGLIRVTCLGMTEMAHGFTSLAQLDIKRCYAITDRAIWALVQNSLNLRQ
;
A
#
# COMPACT_ATOMS: atom_id res chain seq x y z
N CYS A 1 -7.95 1.38 13.63
CA CYS A 1 -8.97 2.41 13.36
C CYS A 1 -10.30 1.74 13.03
N VAL A 2 -11.42 2.30 13.48
CA VAL A 2 -12.77 1.86 13.08
C VAL A 2 -13.29 2.88 12.08
N GLY A 3 -13.68 2.46 10.86
CA GLY A 3 -14.30 3.32 9.85
C GLY A 3 -13.44 3.77 8.67
N ILE A 4 -12.16 3.41 8.60
CA ILE A 4 -11.35 3.59 7.37
C ILE A 4 -11.43 2.29 6.56
N SER A 5 -11.96 2.37 5.35
CA SER A 5 -12.17 1.25 4.41
C SER A 5 -11.54 1.53 3.04
N ASP A 6 -11.69 0.56 2.13
CA ASP A 6 -11.27 0.68 0.73
C ASP A 6 -11.91 1.89 0.03
N ASP A 7 -13.17 2.23 0.33
CA ASP A 7 -13.85 3.42 -0.21
C ASP A 7 -13.17 4.72 0.24
N GLY A 8 -12.68 4.76 1.48
CA GLY A 8 -11.90 5.89 1.99
C GLY A 8 -10.59 6.05 1.23
N LEU A 9 -9.92 4.95 0.90
CA LEU A 9 -8.72 4.96 0.06
C LEU A 9 -9.02 5.36 -1.39
N ALA A 10 -10.17 4.96 -1.94
CA ALA A 10 -10.62 5.40 -3.26
C ALA A 10 -10.87 6.92 -3.30
N ALA A 11 -11.54 7.46 -2.28
CA ALA A 11 -11.77 8.89 -2.14
C ALA A 11 -10.46 9.68 -2.01
N LEU A 12 -9.50 9.17 -1.22
CA LEU A 12 -8.16 9.78 -1.11
C LEU A 12 -7.40 9.72 -2.43
N ALA A 13 -7.39 8.56 -3.10
CA ALA A 13 -6.69 8.39 -4.36
C ALA A 13 -7.26 9.27 -5.47
N THR A 14 -8.55 9.59 -5.43
CA THR A 14 -9.22 10.48 -6.40
C THR A 14 -9.02 11.95 -6.07
N GLY A 15 -9.19 12.36 -4.81
CA GLY A 15 -9.10 13.76 -4.39
C GLY A 15 -7.67 14.28 -4.16
N CYS A 16 -6.73 13.41 -3.76
CA CYS A 16 -5.40 13.80 -3.28
C CYS A 16 -4.27 13.32 -4.19
N LYS A 17 -4.23 13.78 -5.44
CA LYS A 17 -3.22 13.36 -6.45
C LYS A 17 -1.76 13.70 -6.10
N LYS A 18 -1.54 14.59 -5.14
CA LYS A 18 -0.21 15.00 -4.66
C LYS A 18 0.15 14.37 -3.31
N LEU A 19 -0.58 13.35 -2.86
CA LEU A 19 -0.29 12.69 -1.59
C LEU A 19 1.08 11.99 -1.68
N GLU A 20 1.97 12.35 -0.77
CA GLU A 20 3.32 11.79 -0.68
C GLU A 20 3.44 10.72 0.41
N ARG A 21 2.67 10.84 1.48
CA ARG A 21 2.76 9.97 2.65
C ARG A 21 1.39 9.57 3.13
N ILE A 22 1.22 8.28 3.44
CA ILE A 22 -0.02 7.76 3.98
C ILE A 22 0.26 6.77 5.12
N ASN A 23 -0.50 6.90 6.20
CA ASN A 23 -0.47 5.99 7.33
C ASN A 23 -1.85 5.37 7.54
N ILE A 24 -1.94 4.07 7.31
CA ILE A 24 -3.15 3.25 7.42
C ILE A 24 -2.94 2.09 8.38
N CYS A 25 -1.99 2.21 9.31
CA CYS A 25 -1.72 1.17 10.30
C CYS A 25 -3.00 0.76 11.05
N TYR A 26 -3.18 -0.55 11.22
CA TYR A 26 -4.28 -1.16 11.99
C TYR A 26 -5.69 -0.77 11.49
N CYS A 27 -5.82 -0.42 10.21
CA CYS A 27 -7.11 -0.21 9.54
C CYS A 27 -7.63 -1.54 8.99
N ILE A 28 -8.23 -2.35 9.87
CA ILE A 28 -8.57 -3.75 9.58
C ILE A 28 -9.58 -3.98 8.46
N GLU A 29 -10.31 -2.94 8.03
CA GLU A 29 -11.27 -3.01 6.91
C GLU A 29 -10.62 -2.77 5.55
N ILE A 30 -9.33 -2.42 5.51
CA ILE A 30 -8.59 -2.23 4.26
C ILE A 30 -8.16 -3.59 3.71
N THR A 31 -8.42 -3.80 2.42
CA THR A 31 -8.06 -4.99 1.66
C THR A 31 -7.12 -4.65 0.51
N ASP A 32 -6.80 -5.66 -0.29
CA ASP A 32 -6.06 -5.51 -1.56
C ASP A 32 -6.72 -4.47 -2.50
N ILE A 33 -8.04 -4.30 -2.45
CA ILE A 33 -8.80 -3.33 -3.25
C ILE A 33 -8.41 -1.90 -2.86
N GLY A 34 -8.42 -1.58 -1.56
CA GLY A 34 -8.04 -0.27 -1.05
C GLY A 34 -6.62 0.10 -1.43
N LEU A 35 -5.70 -0.86 -1.31
CA LEU A 35 -4.33 -0.69 -1.75
C LEU A 35 -4.23 -0.38 -3.24
N LYS A 36 -4.97 -1.09 -4.11
CA LYS A 36 -4.98 -0.83 -5.56
C LYS A 36 -5.35 0.61 -5.91
N HIS A 37 -6.21 1.26 -5.11
CA HIS A 37 -6.53 2.67 -5.32
C HIS A 37 -5.32 3.58 -5.09
N ILE A 38 -4.60 3.40 -3.98
CA ILE A 38 -3.44 4.23 -3.65
C ILE A 38 -2.19 3.88 -4.46
N ALA A 39 -2.12 2.69 -5.06
CA ALA A 39 -1.05 2.31 -5.98
C ALA A 39 -0.89 3.31 -7.13
N ASN A 40 -1.99 3.92 -7.57
CA ASN A 40 -1.98 4.87 -8.69
C ASN A 40 -1.52 6.29 -8.30
N LEU A 41 -1.17 6.52 -7.02
CA LEU A 41 -0.65 7.80 -6.56
C LEU A 41 0.83 7.93 -6.93
N SER A 42 1.09 8.58 -8.07
CA SER A 42 2.45 8.74 -8.63
C SER A 42 3.40 9.57 -7.76
N LYS A 43 2.91 10.24 -6.72
CA LYS A 43 3.73 10.99 -5.76
C LYS A 43 3.91 10.28 -4.42
N LEU A 44 3.22 9.15 -4.20
CA LEU A 44 3.30 8.45 -2.94
C LEU A 44 4.69 7.82 -2.76
N SER A 45 5.43 8.31 -1.78
CA SER A 45 6.79 7.90 -1.44
C SER A 45 6.86 7.15 -0.11
N GLU A 46 5.92 7.34 0.81
CA GLU A 46 5.90 6.66 2.11
C GLU A 46 4.53 6.02 2.39
N LEU A 47 4.52 4.70 2.59
CA LEU A 47 3.33 3.92 2.94
C LEU A 47 3.56 3.15 4.25
N GLU A 48 2.87 3.58 5.30
CA GLU A 48 2.80 2.84 6.57
C GLU A 48 1.49 2.06 6.66
N MET A 49 1.57 0.73 6.66
CA MET A 49 0.41 -0.16 6.63
C MET A 49 0.54 -1.35 7.59
N ARG A 50 1.13 -1.12 8.76
CA ARG A 50 1.31 -2.16 9.78
C ARG A 50 -0.01 -2.77 10.23
N GLY A 51 -0.04 -4.07 10.47
CA GLY A 51 -1.19 -4.75 11.06
C GLY A 51 -2.43 -4.78 10.15
N LEU A 52 -2.27 -4.61 8.84
CA LEU A 52 -3.35 -4.87 7.88
C LEU A 52 -3.47 -6.37 7.63
N ILE A 53 -4.44 -6.99 8.30
CA ILE A 53 -4.62 -8.45 8.30
C ILE A 53 -5.36 -8.99 7.06
N ARG A 54 -6.03 -8.13 6.29
CA ARG A 54 -6.82 -8.48 5.09
C ARG A 54 -6.11 -8.15 3.79
N VAL A 55 -4.88 -7.62 3.86
CA VAL A 55 -4.01 -7.43 2.70
C VAL A 55 -3.18 -8.69 2.48
N THR A 56 -3.08 -9.14 1.24
CA THR A 56 -2.43 -10.39 0.87
C THR A 56 -1.26 -10.19 -0.11
N CYS A 57 -0.50 -11.26 -0.31
CA CYS A 57 0.56 -11.30 -1.34
C CYS A 57 0.04 -11.04 -2.75
N LEU A 58 -1.21 -11.43 -3.05
CA LEU A 58 -1.79 -11.26 -4.38
C LEU A 58 -1.95 -9.77 -4.68
N GLY A 59 -2.62 -9.01 -3.81
CA GLY A 59 -2.79 -7.57 -3.97
C GLY A 59 -1.47 -6.84 -4.14
N MET A 60 -0.50 -7.13 -3.25
CA MET A 60 0.87 -6.59 -3.31
C MET A 60 1.56 -6.82 -4.66
N THR A 61 1.42 -8.02 -5.23
CA THR A 61 2.07 -8.38 -6.50
C THR A 61 1.36 -7.71 -7.68
N GLU A 62 0.03 -7.70 -7.69
CA GLU A 62 -0.76 -7.08 -8.76
C GLU A 62 -0.53 -5.57 -8.85
N MET A 63 -0.44 -4.92 -7.69
CA MET A 63 -0.30 -3.47 -7.60
C MET A 63 1.14 -2.96 -7.68
N ALA A 64 2.13 -3.85 -7.70
CA ALA A 64 3.55 -3.50 -7.62
C ALA A 64 3.97 -2.49 -8.70
N HIS A 65 3.41 -2.61 -9.90
CA HIS A 65 3.67 -1.72 -11.03
C HIS A 65 3.13 -0.28 -10.83
N GLY A 66 2.16 -0.09 -9.94
CA GLY A 66 1.60 1.24 -9.65
C GLY A 66 2.52 2.09 -8.78
N PHE A 67 3.22 1.46 -7.83
CA PHE A 67 4.07 2.11 -6.83
C PHE A 67 5.42 2.59 -7.40
N THR A 68 5.36 3.49 -8.37
CA THR A 68 6.53 4.00 -9.12
C THR A 68 7.45 4.93 -8.31
N SER A 69 6.90 5.62 -7.31
CA SER A 69 7.64 6.59 -6.48
C SER A 69 7.85 6.13 -5.04
N LEU A 70 7.40 4.91 -4.69
CA LEU A 70 7.43 4.43 -3.32
C LEU A 70 8.88 4.22 -2.88
N ALA A 71 9.28 4.88 -1.79
CA ALA A 71 10.63 4.83 -1.24
C ALA A 71 10.69 4.18 0.15
N GLN A 72 9.60 4.27 0.92
CA GLN A 72 9.47 3.70 2.25
C GLN A 72 8.17 2.90 2.38
N LEU A 73 8.28 1.68 2.88
CA LEU A 73 7.15 0.78 3.10
C LEU A 73 7.29 0.10 4.48
N ASP A 74 6.27 0.23 5.32
CA ASP A 74 6.19 -0.52 6.59
C ASP A 74 4.98 -1.47 6.58
N ILE A 75 5.28 -2.77 6.50
CA ILE A 75 4.32 -3.89 6.47
C ILE A 75 4.40 -4.77 7.73
N LYS A 76 5.01 -4.28 8.83
CA LYS A 76 5.12 -5.10 10.05
C LYS A 76 3.74 -5.59 10.50
N ARG A 77 3.67 -6.85 10.95
CA ARG A 77 2.43 -7.50 11.40
C ARG A 77 1.36 -7.67 10.31
N CYS A 78 1.71 -7.57 9.03
CA CYS A 78 0.86 -8.01 7.92
C CYS A 78 1.14 -9.49 7.63
N TYR A 79 0.51 -10.38 8.41
CA TYR A 79 0.85 -11.81 8.40
C TYR A 79 0.52 -12.56 7.10
N ALA A 80 -0.34 -11.98 6.25
CA ALA A 80 -0.68 -12.54 4.94
C ALA A 80 0.25 -12.06 3.80
N ILE A 81 1.28 -11.28 4.13
CA ILE A 81 2.33 -10.84 3.20
C ILE A 81 3.61 -11.67 3.47
N THR A 82 4.13 -12.28 2.41
CA THR A 82 5.35 -13.09 2.43
C THR A 82 6.47 -12.39 1.67
N ASP A 83 7.70 -12.86 1.83
CA ASP A 83 8.88 -12.30 1.15
C ASP A 83 8.71 -12.24 -0.37
N ARG A 84 7.99 -13.19 -0.97
CA ARG A 84 7.73 -13.20 -2.43
C ARG A 84 7.02 -11.92 -2.89
N ALA A 85 6.07 -11.43 -2.10
CA ALA A 85 5.36 -10.19 -2.41
C ALA A 85 6.27 -8.95 -2.27
N ILE A 86 7.19 -8.99 -1.31
CA ILE A 86 8.21 -7.93 -1.13
C ILE A 86 9.15 -7.90 -2.34
N TRP A 87 9.60 -9.06 -2.82
CA TRP A 87 10.43 -9.16 -4.02
C TRP A 87 9.73 -8.58 -5.26
N ALA A 88 8.42 -8.83 -5.41
CA ALA A 88 7.64 -8.25 -6.52
C ALA A 88 7.59 -6.72 -6.46
N LEU A 89 7.50 -6.14 -5.25
CA LEU A 89 7.58 -4.69 -5.06
C LEU A 89 8.97 -4.14 -5.38
N VAL A 90 10.03 -4.79 -4.92
CA VAL A 90 11.41 -4.32 -5.12
C VAL A 90 11.82 -4.38 -6.60
N GLN A 91 11.31 -5.35 -7.37
CA GLN A 91 11.58 -5.40 -8.81
C GLN A 91 10.91 -4.26 -9.59
N ASN A 92 9.80 -3.71 -9.09
CA ASN A 92 9.02 -2.69 -9.79
C ASN A 92 9.21 -1.28 -9.23
N SER A 93 9.55 -1.15 -7.94
CA SER A 93 9.94 0.11 -7.33
C SER A 93 11.45 0.28 -7.39
N LEU A 94 11.91 1.12 -8.33
CA LEU A 94 13.32 1.50 -8.46
C LEU A 94 13.84 2.34 -7.28
N ASN A 95 12.97 2.73 -6.34
CA ASN A 95 13.25 3.71 -5.30
C ASN A 95 13.16 3.16 -3.87
N LEU A 96 12.74 1.90 -3.67
CA LEU A 96 12.58 1.31 -2.34
C LEU A 96 13.95 1.15 -1.68
N ARG A 97 14.20 1.89 -0.58
CA ARG A 97 15.46 1.77 0.17
C ARG A 97 15.38 0.57 1.13
N GLN A 98 16.44 -0.25 1.14
CA GLN A 98 16.62 -1.39 2.07
C GLN A 98 16.68 -0.91 3.52
#